data_AF-A0A5J5GRH1-F1
#
_entry.id   AF-A0A5J5GRH1-F1
#
_cell.length_a   1.000
_cell.length_b   1.000
_cell.length_c   1.000
_cell.angle_alpha   90.00
_cell.angle_beta   90.00
_cell.angle_gamma   90.00
#
_symmetry.space_group_name_H-M   'P 1'
#
loop_
_entity.id
_entity.type
_entity.pdbx_description
1 polymer ?
#
loop_
_entity_poly.entity_id
_entity_poly.type
_entity_poly.pdbx_seq_one_letter_code
_entity_poly.pdbx_strand_id
1 'polypeptide(L)'
;MHYKAHTVKAAVETLTDLRERLASAESEVEGLRRLAETMPNGVNGKSFADSLPKAEADRDKAAANVADAAADLVKVEARTMQDVLRKVAALLAGDPPEGAFEALTSEAKRILEQDDPVIELAQRQMRIRDFLNSTPNMEESGWMPEDPRVGDAIDALIKLEREIEKTPPRTPEGLAMMLDVKWRETLDVTPGTDIWASIMDDPETRFLATLRYGAHTLAGRKRDFEKLD
;
A
#
# COMPACT_ATOMS: atom_id res chain seq x y z
N MET A 1 7.10 23.81 17.89
CA MET A 1 6.41 22.57 18.32
C MET A 1 6.84 21.50 17.32
N HIS A 2 7.73 20.59 17.68
CA HIS A 2 8.17 19.53 16.75
C HIS A 2 7.20 18.35 16.83
N TYR A 3 6.27 18.25 15.88
CA TYR A 3 5.47 17.06 15.69
C TYR A 3 6.33 16.00 15.00
N LYS A 4 6.92 15.07 15.75
CA LYS A 4 7.56 13.89 15.14
C LYS A 4 6.48 12.86 14.84
N ALA A 5 6.01 12.83 13.60
CA ALA A 5 5.14 11.76 13.13
C ALA A 5 5.92 10.43 13.09
N HIS A 6 5.33 9.37 13.66
CA HIS A 6 5.94 8.03 13.70
C HIS A 6 5.52 7.12 12.52
N THR A 7 4.57 7.56 11.69
CA THR A 7 4.07 6.81 10.54
C THR A 7 3.97 7.72 9.31
N VAL A 8 4.11 7.14 8.12
CA VAL A 8 3.98 7.87 6.84
C VAL A 8 2.61 8.53 6.72
N LYS A 9 1.53 7.85 7.11
CA LYS A 9 0.18 8.41 7.08
C LYS A 9 0.07 9.69 7.92
N ALA A 10 0.50 9.65 9.18
CA ALA A 10 0.43 10.82 10.06
C ALA A 10 1.33 11.98 9.57
N ALA A 11 2.49 11.66 8.99
CA ALA A 11 3.40 12.67 8.43
C ALA A 11 2.77 13.36 7.21
N VAL A 12 2.11 12.60 6.32
CA VAL A 12 1.38 13.17 5.17
C VAL A 12 0.21 14.05 5.64
N GLU A 13 -0.59 13.59 6.61
CA GLU A 13 -1.68 14.39 7.18
C GLU A 13 -1.18 15.71 7.78
N THR A 14 -0.05 15.66 8.51
CA THR A 14 0.59 16.86 9.08
C THR A 14 1.04 17.84 8.00
N LEU A 15 1.68 17.34 6.93
CA LEU A 15 2.14 18.17 5.82
C LEU A 15 0.97 18.84 5.09
N THR A 16 -0.14 18.12 4.89
CA THR A 16 -1.36 18.65 4.26
C THR A 16 -1.97 19.78 5.09
N ASP A 17 -2.17 19.58 6.41
CA ASP A 17 -2.70 20.62 7.30
C ASP A 17 -1.80 21.88 7.33
N LEU A 18 -0.47 21.70 7.35
CA LEU A 18 0.45 22.83 7.31
C LEU A 18 0.38 23.61 5.99
N ARG A 19 0.15 22.93 4.86
CA ARG A 19 -0.04 23.59 3.55
C ARG A 19 -1.34 24.37 3.48
N GLU A 20 -2.42 23.83 4.05
CA GLU A 20 -3.70 24.56 4.14
C GLU A 20 -3.55 25.84 4.97
N ARG A 21 -2.79 25.78 6.07
CA ARG A 21 -2.47 26.97 6.89
C ARG A 21 -1.61 27.98 6.14
N LEU A 22 -0.62 27.52 5.37
CA LEU A 22 0.18 28.40 4.53
C LEU A 22 -0.69 29.11 3.49
N ALA A 23 -1.57 28.38 2.79
CA ALA A 23 -2.49 28.97 1.81
C ALA A 23 -3.42 30.02 2.43
N SER A 24 -3.90 29.78 3.66
CA SER A 24 -4.69 30.77 4.40
C SER A 24 -3.88 32.04 4.73
N ALA A 25 -2.63 31.88 5.18
CA ALA A 25 -1.76 33.01 5.49
C ALA A 25 -1.39 33.81 4.24
N GLU A 26 -1.15 33.14 3.11
CA GLU A 26 -0.91 33.79 1.81
C GLU A 26 -2.12 34.60 1.34
N SER A 27 -3.34 34.06 1.51
CA SER A 27 -4.56 34.78 1.18
C SER A 27 -4.77 36.01 2.08
N GLU A 28 -4.38 35.94 3.36
CA GLU A 28 -4.47 37.08 4.29
C GLU A 28 -3.49 38.20 3.91
N VAL A 29 -2.23 37.84 3.61
CA VAL A 29 -1.22 38.79 3.14
C VAL A 29 -1.67 39.48 1.85
N GLU A 30 -2.18 38.72 0.89
CA GLU A 30 -2.69 39.26 -0.37
C GLU A 30 -3.89 40.19 -0.16
N GLY A 31 -4.81 39.83 0.74
CA GLY A 31 -5.94 40.67 1.12
C GLY A 31 -5.50 42.00 1.74
N LEU A 32 -4.54 41.95 2.67
CA LEU A 32 -4.00 43.15 3.32
C LEU A 32 -3.23 44.04 2.34
N ARG A 33 -2.45 43.47 1.41
CA ARG A 33 -1.75 44.23 0.36
C ARG A 33 -2.75 44.99 -0.52
N ARG A 34 -3.78 44.32 -1.01
CA ARG A 34 -4.84 44.97 -1.81
C ARG A 34 -5.55 46.08 -1.07
N LEU A 35 -5.84 45.89 0.23
CA LEU A 35 -6.48 46.92 1.05
C LEU A 35 -5.55 48.13 1.29
N ALA A 36 -4.26 47.89 1.51
CA ALA A 36 -3.27 48.96 1.66
C ALA A 36 -3.10 49.77 0.35
N GLU A 37 -3.11 49.10 -0.79
CA GLU A 37 -3.03 49.74 -2.12
C GLU A 37 -4.29 50.54 -2.48
N THR A 38 -5.47 50.06 -2.10
CA THR A 38 -6.76 50.70 -2.44
C THR A 38 -7.18 51.80 -1.46
N MET A 39 -6.64 51.83 -0.24
CA MET A 39 -6.97 52.85 0.77
C MET A 39 -5.75 53.59 1.35
N PRO A 40 -4.94 54.28 0.52
CA PRO A 40 -3.67 54.86 0.98
C PRO A 40 -3.79 56.06 1.94
N ASN A 41 -4.94 56.75 2.00
CA ASN A 41 -5.07 58.06 2.67
C ASN A 41 -6.11 58.13 3.83
N GLY A 42 -6.61 56.99 4.31
CA GLY A 42 -7.56 56.93 5.44
C GLY A 42 -6.94 56.41 6.74
N VAL A 43 -7.56 56.71 7.89
CA VAL A 43 -7.16 56.16 9.22
C VAL A 43 -7.05 54.62 9.19
N ASN A 44 -7.87 53.98 8.35
CA ASN A 44 -7.83 52.54 8.13
C ASN A 44 -6.62 52.07 7.26
N GLY A 45 -6.16 52.88 6.30
CA GLY A 45 -5.02 52.57 5.44
C GLY A 45 -3.70 52.39 6.19
N LYS A 46 -3.43 53.27 7.17
CA LYS A 46 -2.29 53.12 8.09
C LYS A 46 -2.40 51.86 8.94
N SER A 47 -3.60 51.56 9.46
CA SER A 47 -3.84 50.34 10.26
C SER A 47 -3.56 49.05 9.48
N PHE A 48 -3.89 48.99 8.19
CA PHE A 48 -3.58 47.84 7.33
C PHE A 48 -2.08 47.76 7.01
N ALA A 49 -1.44 48.89 6.71
CA ALA A 49 0.00 48.95 6.47
C ALA A 49 0.81 48.54 7.72
N ASP A 50 0.34 48.87 8.91
CA ASP A 50 0.97 48.46 10.18
C ASP A 50 0.76 46.97 10.50
N SER A 51 -0.30 46.35 9.96
CA SER A 51 -0.63 44.93 10.17
C SER A 51 0.04 43.99 9.16
N LEU A 52 0.41 44.50 7.97
CA LEU A 52 1.01 43.72 6.90
C LEU A 52 2.34 43.04 7.29
N PRO A 53 3.30 43.69 7.98
CA PRO A 53 4.56 43.06 8.36
C PRO A 53 4.37 41.84 9.26
N LYS A 54 3.34 41.88 10.13
CA LYS A 54 3.01 40.76 11.01
C LYS A 54 2.45 39.58 10.20
N ALA A 55 1.53 39.84 9.27
CA ALA A 55 0.96 38.80 8.41
C ALA A 55 2.02 38.17 7.50
N GLU A 56 2.96 38.96 6.96
CA GLU A 56 4.09 38.46 6.18
C GLU A 56 5.01 37.57 7.02
N ALA A 57 5.33 37.98 8.25
CA ALA A 57 6.13 37.16 9.16
C ALA A 57 5.43 35.82 9.53
N ASP A 58 4.11 35.85 9.74
CA ASP A 58 3.32 34.65 10.02
C ASP A 58 3.27 33.72 8.79
N ARG A 59 3.16 34.27 7.58
CA ARG A 59 3.24 33.52 6.31
C ARG A 59 4.60 32.87 6.11
N ASP A 60 5.70 33.60 6.37
CA ASP A 60 7.05 33.06 6.21
C ASP A 60 7.33 31.96 7.25
N LYS A 61 6.83 32.11 8.47
CA LYS A 61 6.88 31.05 9.48
C LYS A 61 6.06 29.82 9.05
N ALA A 62 4.88 30.01 8.46
CA ALA A 62 4.09 28.90 7.93
C ALA A 62 4.84 28.17 6.79
N ALA A 63 5.49 28.93 5.89
CA ALA A 63 6.29 28.38 4.81
C ALA A 63 7.49 27.55 5.33
N ALA A 64 8.19 28.05 6.35
CA ALA A 64 9.25 27.31 7.01
C ALA A 64 8.76 26.00 7.64
N ASN A 65 7.59 26.01 8.30
CA ASN A 65 7.00 24.80 8.86
C ASN A 65 6.64 23.76 7.79
N VAL A 66 6.14 24.20 6.62
CA VAL A 66 5.85 23.30 5.49
C VAL A 66 7.15 22.68 4.95
N ALA A 67 8.21 23.48 4.80
CA ALA A 67 9.51 22.99 4.37
C ALA A 67 10.10 21.97 5.35
N ASP A 68 10.04 22.25 6.65
CA ASP A 68 10.48 21.33 7.70
C ASP A 68 9.67 20.02 7.69
N ALA A 69 8.35 20.11 7.56
CA ALA A 69 7.47 18.94 7.51
C ALA A 69 7.71 18.09 6.25
N ALA A 70 8.00 18.70 5.11
CA ALA A 70 8.36 17.99 3.88
C ALA A 70 9.70 17.27 4.04
N ALA A 71 10.70 17.92 4.66
CA ALA A 71 11.99 17.30 4.97
C ALA A 71 11.84 16.15 5.99
N ASP A 72 10.98 16.30 6.98
CA ASP A 72 10.70 15.26 7.96
C ASP A 72 9.95 14.08 7.34
N LEU A 73 9.00 14.32 6.43
CA LEU A 73 8.31 13.26 5.70
C LEU A 73 9.32 12.36 4.96
N VAL A 74 10.34 12.94 4.30
CA VAL A 74 11.39 12.16 3.62
C VAL A 74 12.10 11.21 4.59
N LYS A 75 12.38 11.65 5.82
CA LYS A 75 13.08 10.86 6.86
C LYS A 75 12.22 9.74 7.47
N VAL A 76 10.89 9.82 7.37
CA VAL A 76 10.02 8.76 7.87
C VAL A 76 10.13 7.53 6.98
N GLU A 77 10.66 6.43 7.52
CA GLU A 77 10.89 5.21 6.76
C GLU A 77 9.59 4.60 6.22
N ALA A 78 9.54 4.38 4.90
CA ALA A 78 8.47 3.61 4.28
C ALA A 78 8.61 2.12 4.55
N ARG A 79 7.51 1.44 4.91
CA ARG A 79 7.48 -0.01 5.13
C ARG A 79 6.87 -0.79 3.97
N THR A 80 6.10 -0.11 3.13
CA THR A 80 5.37 -0.69 2.01
C THR A 80 5.50 0.18 0.78
N MET A 81 5.27 -0.39 -0.41
CA MET A 81 5.23 0.40 -1.64
C MET A 81 4.12 1.46 -1.61
N GLN A 82 3.00 1.16 -0.94
CA GLN A 82 1.91 2.13 -0.75
C GLN A 82 2.37 3.35 0.06
N ASP A 83 3.23 3.16 1.07
CA ASP A 83 3.80 4.26 1.84
C ASP A 83 4.72 5.12 0.98
N VAL A 84 5.56 4.50 0.15
CA VAL A 84 6.40 5.24 -0.81
C VAL A 84 5.53 6.09 -1.75
N LEU A 85 4.47 5.51 -2.32
CA LEU A 85 3.54 6.22 -3.20
C LEU A 85 2.83 7.37 -2.48
N ARG A 86 2.44 7.19 -1.21
CA ARG A 86 1.88 8.28 -0.39
C ARG A 86 2.88 9.42 -0.19
N LYS A 87 4.14 9.11 0.13
CA LYS A 87 5.20 10.12 0.26
C LYS A 87 5.40 10.87 -1.06
N VAL A 88 5.50 10.15 -2.19
CA VAL A 88 5.64 10.74 -3.53
C VAL A 88 4.48 11.70 -3.83
N ALA A 89 3.23 11.24 -3.66
CA ALA A 89 2.05 12.05 -3.94
C ALA A 89 2.01 13.32 -3.06
N ALA A 90 2.31 13.17 -1.77
CA ALA A 90 2.36 14.30 -0.85
C ALA A 90 3.45 15.30 -1.22
N LEU A 91 4.65 14.84 -1.59
CA LEU A 91 5.73 15.74 -1.99
C LEU A 91 5.46 16.43 -3.33
N LEU A 92 4.88 15.74 -4.32
CA LEU A 92 4.50 16.31 -5.62
C LEU A 92 3.43 17.41 -5.52
N ALA A 93 2.61 17.41 -4.47
CA ALA A 93 1.60 18.45 -4.24
C ALA A 93 2.20 19.80 -3.75
N GLY A 94 3.52 19.94 -3.71
CA GLY A 94 4.21 21.20 -3.42
C GLY A 94 5.68 21.11 -3.84
N ASP A 95 6.57 21.85 -3.18
CA ASP A 95 8.00 21.81 -3.48
C ASP A 95 8.70 20.69 -2.69
N PRO A 96 9.22 19.65 -3.36
CA PRO A 96 9.96 18.59 -2.71
C PRO A 96 11.35 19.08 -2.26
N PRO A 97 11.86 18.61 -1.10
CA PRO A 97 13.25 18.87 -0.73
C PRO A 97 14.23 18.25 -1.73
N GLU A 98 15.42 18.83 -1.82
CA GLU A 98 16.50 18.29 -2.65
C GLU A 98 16.82 16.83 -2.27
N GLY A 99 17.01 15.97 -3.28
CA GLY A 99 17.31 14.55 -3.08
C GLY A 99 16.11 13.69 -2.60
N ALA A 100 14.92 14.26 -2.41
CA ALA A 100 13.77 13.51 -1.91
C ALA A 100 13.37 12.33 -2.81
N PHE A 101 13.37 12.52 -4.14
CA PHE A 101 13.03 11.44 -5.08
C PHE A 101 14.11 10.36 -5.16
N GLU A 102 15.38 10.71 -5.00
CA GLU A 102 16.47 9.73 -4.93
C GLU A 102 16.34 8.87 -3.67
N ALA A 103 16.07 9.49 -2.52
CA ALA A 103 15.80 8.79 -1.27
C ALA A 103 14.57 7.86 -1.38
N LEU A 104 13.48 8.32 -1.98
CA LEU A 104 12.27 7.51 -2.20
C LEU A 104 12.49 6.37 -3.20
N THR A 105 13.29 6.61 -4.23
CA THR A 105 13.67 5.55 -5.19
C THR A 105 14.51 4.48 -4.50
N SER A 106 15.42 4.88 -3.60
CA SER A 106 16.20 3.96 -2.78
C SER A 106 15.31 3.15 -1.82
N GLU A 107 14.35 3.80 -1.15
CA GLU A 107 13.36 3.10 -0.33
C GLU A 107 12.52 2.11 -1.15
N ALA A 108 12.06 2.51 -2.34
CA ALA A 108 11.32 1.64 -3.24
C ALA A 108 12.12 0.40 -3.64
N LYS A 109 13.39 0.59 -4.03
CA LYS A 109 14.31 -0.52 -4.35
C LYS A 109 14.50 -1.44 -3.17
N ARG A 110 14.80 -0.91 -1.99
CA ARG A 110 14.95 -1.72 -0.76
C ARG A 110 13.69 -2.53 -0.46
N ILE A 111 12.50 -1.96 -0.64
CA ILE A 111 11.22 -2.66 -0.42
C ILE A 111 10.99 -3.76 -1.47
N LEU A 112 11.37 -3.52 -2.72
CA LEU A 112 11.28 -4.51 -3.81
C LEU A 112 12.34 -5.62 -3.71
N GLU A 113 13.50 -5.31 -3.14
CA GLU A 113 14.61 -6.25 -2.91
C GLU A 113 14.41 -7.11 -1.66
N GLN A 114 13.46 -6.75 -0.78
CA GLN A 114 13.06 -7.62 0.32
C GLN A 114 12.24 -8.80 -0.21
N ASP A 115 12.62 -10.01 0.19
CA ASP A 115 11.84 -11.22 -0.08
C ASP A 115 10.38 -11.02 0.34
N ASP A 116 9.47 -11.34 -0.58
CA ASP A 116 8.05 -11.20 -0.30
C ASP A 116 7.62 -12.29 0.69
N PRO A 117 7.18 -11.92 1.91
CA PRO A 117 6.82 -12.90 2.93
C PRO A 117 5.69 -13.83 2.47
N VAL A 118 4.83 -13.37 1.56
CA VAL A 118 3.77 -14.18 0.98
C VAL A 118 4.35 -15.35 0.17
N ILE A 119 5.47 -15.17 -0.52
CA ILE A 119 6.12 -16.25 -1.28
C ILE A 119 6.58 -17.35 -0.35
N GLU A 120 7.25 -17.02 0.76
CA GLU A 120 7.71 -18.02 1.73
C GLU A 120 6.54 -18.77 2.37
N LEU A 121 5.50 -18.03 2.80
CA LEU A 121 4.30 -18.60 3.39
C LEU A 121 3.56 -19.52 2.41
N ALA A 122 3.38 -19.08 1.16
CA ALA A 122 2.73 -19.86 0.12
C ALA A 122 3.53 -21.13 -0.22
N GLN A 123 4.86 -21.04 -0.33
CA GLN A 123 5.71 -22.23 -0.54
C GLN A 123 5.61 -23.22 0.62
N ARG A 124 5.53 -22.73 1.87
CA ARG A 124 5.34 -23.59 3.03
C ARG A 124 3.95 -24.25 3.01
N GLN A 125 2.92 -23.51 2.64
CA GLN A 125 1.57 -24.03 2.46
C GLN A 125 1.53 -25.13 1.39
N MET A 126 2.17 -24.90 0.24
CA MET A 126 2.28 -25.89 -0.84
C MET A 126 2.94 -27.20 -0.37
N ARG A 127 4.06 -27.13 0.37
CA ARG A 127 4.72 -28.32 0.92
C ARG A 127 3.81 -29.15 1.83
N ILE A 128 2.99 -28.47 2.63
CA ILE A 128 2.03 -29.15 3.51
C ILE A 128 0.91 -29.78 2.69
N ARG A 129 0.36 -29.08 1.69
CA ARG A 129 -0.65 -29.64 0.78
C ARG A 129 -0.11 -30.84 0.00
N ASP A 130 1.12 -30.78 -0.51
CA ASP A 130 1.75 -31.90 -1.20
C ASP A 130 1.89 -33.12 -0.28
N PHE A 131 2.28 -32.90 0.99
CA PHE A 131 2.29 -33.96 2.01
C PHE A 131 0.89 -34.56 2.23
N LEU A 132 -0.13 -33.73 2.42
CA LEU A 132 -1.52 -34.17 2.62
C LEU A 132 -2.05 -34.97 1.42
N ASN A 133 -1.83 -34.48 0.20
CA ASN A 133 -2.28 -35.13 -1.04
C ASN A 133 -1.53 -36.45 -1.32
N SER A 134 -0.29 -36.58 -0.84
CA SER A 134 0.50 -37.81 -0.96
C SER A 134 0.20 -38.86 0.12
N THR A 135 -0.61 -38.52 1.13
CA THR A 135 -0.95 -39.41 2.25
C THR A 135 -2.10 -40.32 1.84
N PRO A 136 -1.89 -41.65 1.67
CA PRO A 136 -2.96 -42.58 1.35
C PRO A 136 -3.92 -42.65 2.55
N ASN A 137 -5.23 -42.45 2.31
CA ASN A 137 -6.40 -42.66 3.19
C ASN A 137 -7.39 -41.47 3.29
N MET A 138 -7.29 -40.41 2.49
CA MET A 138 -8.34 -39.36 2.53
C MET A 138 -9.66 -39.75 1.85
N GLU A 139 -9.65 -40.66 0.86
CA GLU A 139 -10.84 -40.94 0.02
C GLU A 139 -11.64 -42.19 0.44
N GLU A 140 -11.04 -43.21 1.08
CA GLU A 140 -11.71 -44.50 1.33
C GLU A 140 -12.36 -44.64 2.70
N SER A 141 -11.97 -43.83 3.68
CA SER A 141 -12.56 -43.84 5.02
C SER A 141 -13.17 -42.48 5.29
N GLY A 142 -14.50 -42.37 5.41
CA GLY A 142 -15.21 -41.16 5.84
C GLY A 142 -14.90 -40.72 7.30
N TRP A 143 -13.70 -41.01 7.79
CA TRP A 143 -13.15 -40.70 9.10
C TRP A 143 -11.74 -40.15 8.91
N MET A 144 -11.38 -39.17 9.74
CA MET A 144 -10.06 -38.55 9.74
C MET A 144 -8.93 -39.60 9.70
N PRO A 145 -7.84 -39.33 8.97
CA PRO A 145 -6.69 -40.23 8.92
C PRO A 145 -6.14 -40.48 10.33
N GLU A 146 -5.86 -41.75 10.65
CA GLU A 146 -5.38 -42.19 11.96
C GLU A 146 -3.97 -41.67 12.33
N ASP A 147 -3.28 -41.02 11.39
CA ASP A 147 -1.94 -40.47 11.57
C ASP A 147 -1.99 -39.08 12.24
N PRO A 148 -1.47 -38.92 13.47
CA PRO A 148 -1.41 -37.63 14.17
C PRO A 148 -0.71 -36.53 13.37
N ARG A 149 0.22 -36.89 12.48
CA ARG A 149 0.95 -35.94 11.62
C ARG A 149 0.03 -35.27 10.61
N VAL A 150 -1.07 -35.91 10.22
CA VAL A 150 -2.06 -35.30 9.32
C VAL A 150 -2.89 -34.26 10.05
N GLY A 151 -3.30 -34.54 11.30
CA GLY A 151 -3.96 -33.54 12.15
C GLY A 151 -3.10 -32.29 12.34
N ASP A 152 -1.83 -32.47 12.70
CA ASP A 152 -0.87 -31.36 12.85
C ASP A 152 -0.66 -30.59 11.54
N ALA A 153 -0.63 -31.28 10.40
CA ALA A 153 -0.49 -30.68 9.08
C ALA A 153 -1.72 -29.86 8.68
N ILE A 154 -2.93 -30.33 8.95
CA ILE A 154 -4.19 -29.58 8.73
C ILE A 154 -4.21 -28.32 9.60
N ASP A 155 -3.86 -28.45 10.89
CA ASP A 155 -3.79 -27.29 11.80
C ASP A 155 -2.74 -26.26 11.36
N ALA A 156 -1.59 -26.73 10.87
CA ALA A 156 -0.55 -25.87 10.31
C ALA A 156 -1.02 -25.19 9.02
N LEU A 157 -1.76 -25.90 8.17
CA LEU A 157 -2.34 -25.37 6.93
C LEU A 157 -3.31 -24.22 7.23
N ILE A 158 -4.28 -24.44 8.13
CA ILE A 158 -5.27 -23.41 8.53
C ILE A 158 -4.57 -22.16 9.10
N LYS A 159 -3.52 -22.34 9.89
CA LYS A 159 -2.73 -21.21 10.44
C LYS A 159 -2.04 -20.43 9.33
N LEU A 160 -1.40 -21.11 8.38
CA LEU A 160 -0.71 -20.48 7.25
C LEU A 160 -1.68 -19.75 6.32
N GLU A 161 -2.85 -20.32 6.02
CA GLU A 161 -3.86 -19.67 5.18
C GLU A 161 -4.35 -18.35 5.80
N ARG A 162 -4.59 -18.33 7.12
CA ARG A 162 -4.91 -17.10 7.86
C ARG A 162 -3.77 -16.09 7.90
N GLU A 163 -2.52 -16.57 7.91
CA GLU A 163 -1.34 -15.71 7.92
C GLU A 163 -1.10 -15.07 6.54
N ILE A 164 -1.27 -15.85 5.47
CA ILE A 164 -1.24 -15.38 4.07
C ILE A 164 -2.32 -14.32 3.84
N GLU A 165 -3.56 -14.55 4.29
CA GLU A 165 -4.67 -13.60 4.13
C GLU A 165 -4.40 -12.25 4.83
N LYS A 166 -3.67 -12.26 5.95
CA LYS A 166 -3.31 -11.05 6.69
C LYS A 166 -2.05 -10.37 6.15
N THR A 167 -1.30 -11.03 5.28
CA THR A 167 -0.02 -10.55 4.78
C THR A 167 -0.18 -9.99 3.37
N PRO A 168 -0.12 -8.65 3.18
CA PRO A 168 -0.26 -8.08 1.85
C PRO A 168 0.96 -8.43 0.99
N PRO A 169 0.77 -8.88 -0.26
CA PRO A 169 1.88 -9.12 -1.18
C PRO A 169 2.56 -7.80 -1.53
N ARG A 170 3.90 -7.85 -1.67
CA ARG A 170 4.76 -6.69 -1.94
C ARG A 170 5.30 -6.68 -3.36
N THR A 171 5.28 -7.84 -4.01
CA THR A 171 5.81 -8.08 -5.35
C THR A 171 4.72 -8.68 -6.25
N PRO A 172 4.82 -8.52 -7.58
CA PRO A 172 3.97 -9.24 -8.53
C PRO A 172 3.99 -10.76 -8.31
N GLU A 173 5.16 -11.31 -7.98
CA GLU A 173 5.37 -12.74 -7.69
C GLU A 173 4.62 -13.18 -6.43
N GLY A 174 4.67 -12.38 -5.36
CA GLY A 174 3.92 -12.65 -4.14
C GLY A 174 2.41 -12.54 -4.35
N LEU A 175 1.95 -11.58 -5.16
CA LEU A 175 0.53 -11.48 -5.55
C LEU A 175 0.10 -12.72 -6.34
N ALA A 176 0.92 -13.17 -7.29
CA ALA A 176 0.65 -14.37 -8.07
C ALA A 176 0.57 -15.61 -7.17
N MET A 177 1.49 -15.75 -6.20
CA MET A 177 1.46 -16.84 -5.22
C MET A 177 0.23 -16.80 -4.32
N MET A 178 -0.16 -15.62 -3.82
CA MET A 178 -1.38 -15.46 -3.01
C MET A 178 -2.63 -15.90 -3.77
N LEU A 179 -2.71 -15.54 -5.05
CA LEU A 179 -3.85 -15.91 -5.89
C LEU A 179 -3.83 -17.38 -6.29
N ASP A 180 -2.65 -18.02 -6.40
CA ASP A 180 -2.54 -19.48 -6.53
C ASP A 180 -3.06 -20.20 -5.28
N VAL A 181 -2.77 -19.68 -4.08
CA VAL A 181 -3.28 -20.21 -2.81
C VAL A 181 -4.82 -20.09 -2.77
N LYS A 182 -5.35 -18.90 -3.06
CA LYS A 182 -6.81 -18.66 -3.08
C LYS A 182 -7.52 -19.51 -4.13
N TRP A 183 -6.94 -19.64 -5.33
CA TRP A 183 -7.48 -20.50 -6.39
C TRP A 183 -7.66 -21.95 -5.92
N ARG A 184 -6.67 -22.50 -5.20
CA ARG A 184 -6.71 -23.88 -4.68
C ARG A 184 -7.57 -24.05 -3.42
N GLU A 185 -7.86 -22.97 -2.70
CA GLU A 185 -8.85 -22.98 -1.61
C GLU A 185 -10.27 -23.00 -2.18
N THR A 186 -10.51 -22.21 -3.23
CA THR A 186 -11.82 -22.09 -3.85
C THR A 186 -12.16 -23.30 -4.73
N LEU A 187 -11.17 -23.87 -5.42
CA LEU A 187 -11.38 -24.92 -6.42
C LEU A 187 -10.58 -26.17 -6.07
N ASP A 188 -11.28 -27.18 -5.57
CA ASP A 188 -10.78 -28.55 -5.47
C ASP A 188 -11.38 -29.41 -6.59
N VAL A 189 -11.34 -28.89 -7.83
CA VAL A 189 -11.94 -29.54 -9.00
C VAL A 189 -10.95 -29.56 -10.15
N THR A 190 -10.88 -30.71 -10.82
CA THR A 190 -9.99 -30.91 -11.97
C THR A 190 -10.52 -30.13 -13.18
N PRO A 191 -9.65 -29.34 -13.87
CA PRO A 191 -10.01 -28.66 -15.12
C PRO A 191 -10.59 -29.59 -16.17
N GLY A 192 -11.56 -29.10 -16.95
CA GLY A 192 -12.18 -29.84 -18.06
C GLY A 192 -13.28 -30.84 -17.68
N THR A 193 -13.65 -30.92 -16.40
CA THR A 193 -14.80 -31.73 -15.94
C THR A 193 -16.13 -30.97 -16.06
N ASP A 194 -17.26 -31.68 -16.04
CA ASP A 194 -18.59 -31.02 -16.04
C ASP A 194 -18.80 -30.11 -14.82
N ILE A 195 -18.22 -30.51 -13.68
CA ILE A 195 -18.20 -29.72 -12.44
C ILE A 195 -17.36 -28.45 -12.63
N TRP A 196 -16.23 -28.54 -13.34
CA TRP A 196 -15.40 -27.38 -13.67
C TRP A 196 -16.17 -26.35 -14.51
N ALA A 197 -16.88 -26.78 -15.55
CA ALA A 197 -17.69 -25.88 -16.37
C ALA A 197 -18.74 -25.14 -15.53
N SER A 198 -19.43 -25.86 -14.64
CA SER A 198 -20.44 -25.27 -13.75
C SER A 198 -19.85 -24.30 -12.73
N ILE A 199 -18.62 -24.52 -12.26
CA ILE A 199 -17.95 -23.59 -11.33
C ILE A 199 -17.41 -22.37 -12.07
N MET A 200 -16.94 -22.52 -13.31
CA MET A 200 -16.50 -21.39 -14.12
C MET A 200 -17.65 -20.49 -14.59
N ASP A 201 -18.90 -20.93 -14.49
CA ASP A 201 -20.06 -20.05 -14.71
C ASP A 201 -20.27 -19.04 -13.57
N ASP A 202 -19.75 -19.33 -12.37
CA ASP A 202 -19.80 -18.43 -11.22
C ASP A 202 -18.97 -17.13 -11.48
N PRO A 203 -19.58 -15.94 -11.35
CA PRO A 203 -18.89 -14.66 -11.56
C PRO A 203 -17.68 -14.45 -10.65
N GLU A 204 -17.72 -14.90 -9.40
CA GLU A 204 -16.62 -14.72 -8.44
C GLU A 204 -15.40 -15.56 -8.83
N THR A 205 -15.64 -16.79 -9.25
CA THR A 205 -14.62 -17.69 -9.79
C THR A 205 -13.95 -17.12 -11.05
N ARG A 206 -14.73 -16.57 -11.99
CA ARG A 206 -14.19 -15.90 -13.18
C ARG A 206 -13.36 -14.66 -12.85
N PHE A 207 -13.81 -13.89 -11.87
CA PHE A 207 -13.06 -12.73 -11.39
C PHE A 207 -11.72 -13.15 -10.78
N LEU A 208 -11.72 -14.17 -9.93
CA LEU A 208 -10.49 -14.73 -9.35
C LEU A 208 -9.54 -15.27 -10.43
N ALA A 209 -10.07 -15.98 -11.44
CA ALA A 209 -9.28 -16.47 -12.58
C ALA A 209 -8.59 -15.31 -13.33
N THR A 210 -9.33 -14.23 -13.58
CA THR A 210 -8.83 -13.03 -14.26
C THR A 210 -7.75 -12.33 -13.45
N LEU A 211 -7.98 -12.15 -12.14
CA LEU A 211 -6.99 -11.56 -11.24
C LEU A 211 -5.70 -12.39 -11.20
N ARG A 212 -5.85 -13.72 -11.08
CA ARG A 212 -4.73 -14.65 -11.06
C ARG A 212 -3.91 -14.56 -12.34
N TYR A 213 -4.56 -14.58 -13.50
CA TYR A 213 -3.89 -14.41 -14.80
C TYR A 213 -3.16 -13.06 -14.90
N GLY A 214 -3.79 -11.97 -14.47
CA GLY A 214 -3.18 -10.65 -14.45
C GLY A 214 -1.93 -10.59 -13.57
N ALA A 215 -1.97 -11.18 -12.38
CA ALA A 215 -0.84 -11.21 -11.46
C ALA A 215 0.35 -12.02 -12.00
N HIS A 216 0.11 -13.20 -12.58
CA HIS A 216 1.17 -13.99 -13.22
C HIS A 216 1.78 -13.28 -14.43
N THR A 217 0.95 -12.55 -15.20
CA THR A 217 1.43 -11.71 -16.30
C THR A 217 2.35 -10.60 -15.80
N LEU A 218 1.97 -9.93 -14.70
CA LEU A 218 2.79 -8.89 -14.06
C LEU A 218 4.11 -9.46 -13.49
N ALA A 219 4.09 -10.69 -12.99
CA ALA A 219 5.28 -11.43 -12.55
C ALA A 219 6.14 -11.99 -13.71
N GLY A 220 5.84 -11.63 -14.96
CA GLY A 220 6.58 -12.10 -16.13
C GLY A 220 6.35 -13.57 -16.49
N ARG A 221 5.42 -14.26 -15.83
CA ARG A 221 5.09 -15.69 -16.04
C ARG A 221 3.99 -15.84 -17.08
N LYS A 222 4.29 -15.47 -18.33
CA LYS A 222 3.33 -15.54 -19.44
C LYS A 222 3.02 -16.96 -19.97
N ARG A 223 3.75 -18.01 -19.55
CA ARG A 223 3.81 -19.28 -20.30
C ARG A 223 3.16 -20.53 -19.71
N ASP A 224 2.61 -20.49 -18.48
CA ASP A 224 2.12 -21.73 -17.83
C ASP A 224 0.59 -21.89 -17.82
N PHE A 225 -0.18 -20.94 -18.38
CA PHE A 225 -1.65 -21.03 -18.40
C PHE A 225 -2.24 -21.76 -19.61
N GLU A 226 -1.48 -21.95 -20.70
CA GLU A 226 -1.93 -22.72 -21.89
C GLU A 226 -2.06 -24.23 -21.63
N LYS A 227 -1.84 -24.69 -20.38
CA LYS A 227 -2.05 -26.09 -19.96
C LYS A 227 -3.30 -26.27 -19.09
N LEU A 228 -4.15 -25.25 -18.97
CA LEU A 228 -5.43 -25.30 -18.26
C LEU A 228 -6.65 -25.33 -19.21
N ASP A 229 -6.42 -25.44 -20.52
CA ASP A 229 -7.43 -25.79 -21.54
C ASP A 229 -7.46 -27.31 -21.77
#